data_AF-A0A928G1Z9-F1
#
_entry.id   AF-A0A928G1Z9-F1
#
_cell.length_a   1.000
_cell.length_b   1.000
_cell.length_c   1.000
_cell.angle_alpha   90.00
_cell.angle_beta   90.00
_cell.angle_gamma   90.00
#
_symmetry.space_group_name_H-M   'P 1'
#
loop_
_entity.id
_entity.type
_entity.pdbx_description
1 polymer ?
#
loop_
_entity_poly.entity_id
_entity_poly.type
_entity_poly.pdbx_seq_one_letter_code
_entity_poly.pdbx_strand_id
1 'polypeptide(L)'
;MRRLFYFIAIASATLAIACNSTAKKAEEKKAEEKQAESVKADKGATNPEIKFSESVELCTCGTCEQCLRAQEIQQEIVDVNALIAENGDNPLDKIVDKRSYAMGVNLGLGANLNFGDLKLNIDDVKKHLVTFYLAGEVDSEERIQNSQNFQMYMYSMLMPYMQAKYQREAFEEGGVTEGMPELPELFNEQFTKENVTRMIGSEYGASMIDIDNFNFGWFFKGFNDALTVESAEAINSDEGFNSIFAITLQELQAEIQKISIEIQQKGRERYEKKIAANLEESKAWLAEIEKEEGVQKSESGLLYRVERKGDGAYPTADDDVVEVHYKGTIRTGEAFDSSYERDETIEFPLNRVIKGWTEGLKYINEGGKITLWIPSELAYNMNPPMGSIIEPNMALKFEVELFKVTKAEAEAETEAEQTTE
;
A
#
# COMPACT_ATOMS: atom_id res chain seq x y z
N MET A 1 -8.33 -9.23 -38.13
CA MET A 1 -7.37 -9.91 -37.23
C MET A 1 -6.89 -9.04 -36.07
N ARG A 2 -6.43 -7.78 -36.28
CA ARG A 2 -6.00 -6.88 -35.17
C ARG A 2 -7.09 -6.58 -34.11
N ARG A 3 -8.35 -6.41 -34.51
CA ARG A 3 -9.48 -6.17 -33.58
C ARG A 3 -9.89 -7.40 -32.73
N LEU A 4 -9.65 -8.61 -33.23
CA LEU A 4 -9.97 -9.87 -32.52
C LEU A 4 -8.96 -10.17 -31.40
N PHE A 5 -7.70 -9.75 -31.55
CA PHE A 5 -6.68 -9.81 -30.50
C PHE A 5 -6.91 -8.81 -29.37
N TYR A 6 -7.47 -7.63 -29.68
CA TYR A 6 -7.83 -6.60 -28.69
C TYR A 6 -8.95 -7.06 -27.72
N PHE A 7 -9.92 -7.82 -28.22
CA PHE A 7 -11.01 -8.40 -27.43
C PHE A 7 -10.53 -9.34 -26.31
N ILE A 8 -9.48 -10.13 -26.58
CA ILE A 8 -8.91 -11.09 -25.61
C ILE A 8 -8.05 -10.37 -24.57
N ALA A 9 -7.33 -9.30 -24.96
CA ALA A 9 -6.43 -8.55 -24.09
C ALA A 9 -7.17 -7.71 -23.02
N ILE A 10 -8.33 -7.12 -23.37
CA ILE A 10 -9.11 -6.29 -22.45
C ILE A 10 -9.75 -7.13 -21.33
N ALA A 11 -10.30 -8.31 -21.66
CA ALA A 11 -10.88 -9.22 -20.67
C ALA A 11 -9.86 -9.70 -19.61
N SER A 12 -8.58 -9.80 -19.97
CA SER A 12 -7.49 -10.12 -19.05
C SER A 12 -7.01 -8.94 -18.20
N ALA A 13 -7.14 -7.70 -18.67
CA ALA A 13 -6.71 -6.51 -17.94
C ALA A 13 -7.69 -6.12 -16.81
N THR A 14 -8.99 -6.35 -17.00
CA THR A 14 -10.02 -6.08 -15.99
C THR A 14 -9.88 -6.97 -14.74
N LEU A 15 -9.31 -8.18 -14.89
CA LEU A 15 -9.11 -9.12 -13.80
C LEU A 15 -7.90 -8.78 -12.89
N ALA A 16 -6.94 -8.01 -13.39
CA ALA A 16 -5.70 -7.71 -12.67
C ALA A 16 -5.80 -6.51 -11.71
N ILE A 17 -6.79 -5.63 -11.92
CA ILE A 17 -6.96 -4.38 -11.14
C ILE A 17 -7.70 -4.65 -9.81
N ALA A 18 -8.47 -5.73 -9.71
CA ALA A 18 -9.30 -6.05 -8.54
C ALA A 18 -8.53 -6.60 -7.31
N CYS A 19 -7.20 -6.75 -7.35
CA CYS A 19 -6.49 -7.58 -6.38
C CYS A 19 -5.56 -6.86 -5.39
N ASN A 20 -5.54 -5.52 -5.30
CA ASN A 20 -4.54 -4.86 -4.44
C ASN A 20 -4.98 -3.56 -3.75
N SER A 21 -6.05 -3.59 -2.95
CA SER A 21 -6.38 -2.46 -2.07
C SER A 21 -6.98 -2.90 -0.74
N THR A 22 -6.17 -3.54 0.11
CA THR A 22 -6.37 -3.56 1.56
C THR A 22 -5.14 -2.96 2.25
N ALA A 23 -5.08 -1.62 2.36
CA ALA A 23 -4.30 -0.93 3.40
C ALA A 23 -4.58 0.59 3.43
N LYS A 24 -5.54 0.94 4.28
CA LYS A 24 -5.47 2.04 5.28
C LYS A 24 -5.38 3.50 4.80
N LYS A 25 -6.52 4.18 4.95
CA LYS A 25 -6.75 5.63 5.07
C LYS A 25 -6.06 6.21 6.32
N ALA A 26 -5.38 7.35 6.17
CA ALA A 26 -5.45 8.53 7.05
C ALA A 26 -4.43 9.60 6.63
N GLU A 27 -4.92 10.85 6.50
CA GLU A 27 -4.22 12.15 6.58
C GLU A 27 -3.22 12.49 5.45
N GLU A 28 -3.17 13.67 4.82
CA GLU A 28 -3.81 14.97 5.01
C GLU A 28 -3.50 15.86 3.77
N LYS A 29 -4.07 17.06 3.77
CA LYS A 29 -4.30 18.01 2.68
C LYS A 29 -3.16 19.05 2.53
N LYS A 30 -3.03 19.58 1.30
CA LYS A 30 -2.36 20.85 0.84
C LYS A 30 -0.87 20.80 0.44
N ALA A 31 -0.58 21.06 -0.84
CA ALA A 31 -0.01 22.34 -1.32
C ALA A 31 0.15 22.32 -2.86
N GLU A 32 0.00 23.51 -3.43
CA GLU A 32 -0.24 23.86 -4.84
C GLU A 32 1.01 23.98 -5.73
N GLU A 33 0.75 23.90 -7.05
CA GLU A 33 1.29 24.68 -8.16
C GLU A 33 2.81 24.72 -8.47
N LYS A 34 3.16 24.25 -9.68
CA LYS A 34 3.58 25.08 -10.85
C LYS A 34 4.18 24.21 -11.96
N GLN A 35 3.60 24.27 -13.17
CA GLN A 35 4.15 25.00 -14.33
C GLN A 35 3.74 24.34 -15.66
N ALA A 36 2.94 25.09 -16.43
CA ALA A 36 2.56 24.81 -17.80
C ALA A 36 3.65 25.25 -18.80
N GLU A 37 3.72 24.52 -19.93
CA GLU A 37 3.95 24.95 -21.32
C GLU A 37 4.38 23.70 -22.11
N SER A 38 3.85 23.33 -23.29
CA SER A 38 3.27 24.09 -24.40
C SER A 38 2.59 23.13 -25.40
N VAL A 39 1.79 23.71 -26.30
CA VAL A 39 1.52 23.36 -27.73
C VAL A 39 0.02 23.39 -28.07
N LYS A 40 -0.30 24.23 -29.06
CA LYS A 40 -1.62 24.47 -29.68
C LYS A 40 -1.87 23.51 -30.85
N ALA A 41 -3.10 23.01 -30.97
CA ALA A 41 -3.88 22.72 -32.19
C ALA A 41 -5.19 22.06 -31.74
N ASP A 42 -6.39 22.19 -32.30
CA ASP A 42 -7.03 23.04 -33.31
C ASP A 42 -8.54 22.94 -33.01
N LYS A 43 -9.30 24.00 -33.30
CA LYS A 43 -10.65 24.24 -32.80
C LYS A 43 -11.70 23.64 -33.74
N GLY A 44 -12.56 22.74 -33.27
CA GLY A 44 -13.66 22.25 -34.11
C GLY A 44 -14.80 21.44 -33.48
N ALA A 45 -14.73 21.01 -32.22
CA ALA A 45 -15.83 20.29 -31.58
C ALA A 45 -16.45 21.15 -30.48
N THR A 46 -17.69 21.62 -30.67
CA THR A 46 -18.50 22.11 -29.55
C THR A 46 -18.77 20.92 -28.65
N ASN A 47 -18.09 20.88 -27.50
CA ASN A 47 -18.27 19.84 -26.49
C ASN A 47 -19.75 19.83 -26.05
N PRO A 48 -20.50 18.72 -26.24
CA PRO A 48 -21.90 18.67 -25.86
C PRO A 48 -22.02 18.90 -24.34
N GLU A 49 -22.77 19.93 -23.93
CA GLU A 49 -23.13 20.13 -22.53
C GLU A 49 -23.76 18.84 -21.99
N ILE A 50 -23.10 18.20 -21.02
CA ILE A 50 -23.66 17.02 -20.34
C ILE A 50 -24.83 17.51 -19.48
N LYS A 51 -26.04 17.37 -20.00
CA LYS A 51 -27.28 17.65 -19.26
C LYS A 51 -27.79 16.34 -18.71
N PHE A 52 -27.58 16.11 -17.42
CA PHE A 52 -28.37 15.10 -16.73
C PHE A 52 -29.81 15.61 -16.70
N SER A 53 -30.77 14.78 -17.08
CA SER A 53 -32.20 15.09 -16.91
C SER A 53 -32.42 15.56 -15.47
N GLU A 54 -33.23 16.60 -15.28
CA GLU A 54 -33.51 17.24 -13.98
C GLU A 54 -33.53 16.21 -12.85
N SER A 55 -32.47 16.24 -12.03
CA SER A 55 -32.07 15.16 -11.11
C SER A 55 -31.78 13.82 -11.80
N VAL A 56 -30.57 13.30 -11.61
CA VAL A 56 -30.41 11.85 -11.64
C VAL A 56 -31.46 11.32 -10.64
N GLU A 57 -32.54 10.70 -11.12
CA GLU A 57 -33.69 10.21 -10.34
C GLU A 57 -33.31 9.08 -9.36
N LEU A 58 -32.06 9.04 -8.91
CA LEU A 58 -31.54 8.13 -7.91
C LEU A 58 -32.21 8.34 -6.56
N CYS A 59 -32.69 9.55 -6.27
CA CYS A 59 -33.20 9.90 -4.94
C CYS A 59 -33.98 11.23 -4.97
N THR A 60 -35.23 11.22 -4.47
CA THR A 60 -36.11 12.41 -4.41
C THR A 60 -36.03 13.16 -3.07
N CYS A 61 -35.32 12.61 -2.07
CA CYS A 61 -35.31 13.16 -0.71
C CYS A 61 -34.29 14.29 -0.47
N GLY A 62 -33.35 14.48 -1.39
CA GLY A 62 -32.38 15.59 -1.41
C GLY A 62 -31.34 15.63 -0.29
N THR A 63 -31.40 14.72 0.70
CA THR A 63 -30.59 14.80 1.93
C THR A 63 -29.81 13.53 2.28
N CYS A 64 -30.00 12.42 1.56
CA CYS A 64 -29.19 11.22 1.78
C CYS A 64 -27.81 11.32 1.11
N GLU A 65 -26.88 10.47 1.53
CA GLU A 65 -25.49 10.42 1.04
C GLU A 65 -25.40 10.26 -0.49
N GLN A 66 -26.26 9.43 -1.08
CA GLN A 66 -26.34 9.24 -2.53
C GLN A 66 -26.81 10.51 -3.27
N CYS A 67 -27.81 11.19 -2.70
CA CYS A 67 -28.33 12.47 -3.22
C CYS A 67 -27.23 13.57 -3.18
N LEU A 68 -26.45 13.64 -2.10
CA LEU A 68 -25.33 14.58 -1.95
C LEU A 68 -24.21 14.26 -2.94
N ARG A 69 -23.81 12.99 -3.07
CA ARG A 69 -22.77 12.57 -4.02
C ARG A 69 -23.18 12.82 -5.48
N ALA A 70 -24.45 12.63 -5.82
CA ALA A 70 -24.97 12.96 -7.15
C ALA A 70 -24.82 14.46 -7.45
N GLN A 71 -25.09 15.33 -6.48
CA GLN A 71 -24.92 16.79 -6.61
C GLN A 71 -23.44 17.18 -6.74
N GLU A 72 -22.54 16.54 -5.99
CA GLU A 72 -21.10 16.74 -6.15
C GLU A 72 -20.63 16.38 -7.56
N ILE A 73 -21.07 15.24 -8.10
CA ILE A 73 -20.73 14.82 -9.46
C ILE A 73 -21.22 15.83 -10.50
N GLN A 74 -22.43 16.37 -10.33
CA GLN A 74 -22.92 17.45 -11.20
C GLN A 74 -22.01 18.68 -11.15
N GLN A 75 -21.60 19.06 -9.95
CA GLN A 75 -20.73 20.22 -9.76
C GLN A 75 -19.33 19.98 -10.35
N GLU A 76 -18.74 18.79 -10.17
CA GLU A 76 -17.47 18.40 -10.78
C GLU A 76 -17.51 18.56 -12.32
N ILE A 77 -18.63 18.18 -12.95
CA ILE A 77 -18.82 18.31 -14.40
C ILE A 77 -18.91 19.77 -14.83
N VAL A 78 -19.66 20.59 -14.08
CA VAL A 78 -19.75 22.05 -14.33
C VAL A 78 -18.38 22.70 -14.21
N ASP A 79 -17.63 22.36 -13.16
CA ASP A 79 -16.31 22.92 -12.89
C ASP A 79 -15.31 22.56 -13.99
N VAL A 80 -15.30 21.30 -14.45
CA VAL A 80 -14.46 20.86 -15.56
C VAL A 80 -14.81 21.59 -16.86
N ASN A 81 -16.10 21.76 -17.16
CA ASN A 81 -16.54 22.51 -18.35
C ASN A 81 -16.12 23.99 -18.29
N ALA A 82 -16.18 24.61 -17.11
CA ALA A 82 -15.70 25.97 -16.90
C ALA A 82 -14.17 26.08 -17.07
N LEU A 83 -13.41 25.15 -16.49
CA LEU A 83 -11.96 25.10 -16.63
C LEU A 83 -11.51 24.93 -18.09
N ILE A 84 -12.20 24.12 -18.87
CA ILE A 84 -11.94 23.95 -20.31
C ILE A 84 -12.23 25.25 -21.07
N ALA A 85 -13.33 25.93 -20.75
CA ALA A 85 -13.69 27.20 -21.37
C ALA A 85 -12.66 28.31 -21.08
N GLU A 86 -12.05 28.30 -19.90
CA GLU A 86 -11.03 29.28 -19.49
C GLU A 86 -9.62 28.95 -20.01
N ASN A 87 -9.21 27.68 -19.99
CA ASN A 87 -7.82 27.27 -20.24
C ASN A 87 -7.59 26.48 -21.55
N GLY A 88 -8.64 26.17 -22.33
CA GLY A 88 -8.55 25.28 -23.49
C GLY A 88 -8.48 23.80 -23.10
N ASP A 89 -7.87 22.95 -23.93
CA ASP A 89 -7.95 21.48 -23.80
C ASP A 89 -7.12 20.84 -22.67
N ASN A 90 -6.26 21.59 -21.97
CA ASN A 90 -5.38 20.99 -20.94
C ASN A 90 -5.43 21.63 -19.54
N PRO A 91 -6.48 21.35 -18.75
CA PRO A 91 -6.51 21.63 -17.31
C PRO A 91 -6.08 20.46 -16.37
N LEU A 92 -5.42 19.40 -16.86
CA LEU A 92 -5.15 18.17 -16.09
C LEU A 92 -3.89 18.26 -15.19
N ASP A 93 -3.94 19.08 -14.14
CA ASP A 93 -2.78 19.28 -13.25
C ASP A 93 -2.71 18.27 -12.09
N LYS A 94 -3.83 17.65 -11.68
CA LYS A 94 -3.89 16.69 -10.58
C LYS A 94 -3.83 15.25 -11.09
N ILE A 95 -3.10 14.38 -10.39
CA ILE A 95 -2.99 12.95 -10.75
C ILE A 95 -4.35 12.24 -10.75
N VAL A 96 -5.24 12.61 -9.83
CA VAL A 96 -6.62 12.09 -9.76
C VAL A 96 -7.42 12.46 -11.01
N ASP A 97 -7.25 13.68 -11.51
CA ASP A 97 -7.95 14.18 -12.69
C ASP A 97 -7.44 13.47 -13.96
N LYS A 98 -6.10 13.34 -14.10
CA LYS A 98 -5.47 12.58 -15.19
C LYS A 98 -5.94 11.12 -15.21
N ARG A 99 -5.96 10.46 -14.05
CA ARG A 99 -6.43 9.07 -13.91
C ARG A 99 -7.89 8.93 -14.30
N SER A 100 -8.75 9.84 -13.81
CA SER A 100 -10.19 9.80 -14.09
C SER A 100 -10.46 10.01 -15.57
N TYR A 101 -9.78 10.98 -16.21
CA TYR A 101 -9.83 11.20 -17.65
C TYR A 101 -9.38 9.98 -18.46
N ALA A 102 -8.20 9.41 -18.15
CA ALA A 102 -7.67 8.24 -18.86
C ALA A 102 -8.60 7.03 -18.74
N MET A 103 -9.24 6.85 -17.58
CA MET A 103 -10.24 5.80 -17.39
C MET A 103 -11.51 6.04 -18.21
N GLY A 104 -11.95 7.30 -18.28
CA GLY A 104 -13.02 7.73 -19.18
C GLY A 104 -12.74 7.36 -20.62
N VAL A 105 -11.56 7.73 -21.13
CA VAL A 105 -11.11 7.40 -22.48
C VAL A 105 -11.15 5.90 -22.73
N ASN A 106 -10.64 5.08 -21.80
CA ASN A 106 -10.62 3.62 -21.94
C ASN A 106 -12.04 3.04 -22.08
N LEU A 107 -12.94 3.41 -21.16
CA LEU A 107 -14.33 2.94 -21.22
C LEU A 107 -15.08 3.47 -22.45
N GLY A 108 -14.84 4.73 -22.84
CA GLY A 108 -15.45 5.34 -24.02
C GLY A 108 -15.03 4.67 -25.32
N LEU A 109 -13.75 4.30 -25.46
CA LEU A 109 -13.25 3.55 -26.61
C LEU A 109 -13.86 2.14 -26.67
N GLY A 110 -13.91 1.46 -25.54
CA GLY A 110 -14.57 0.15 -25.44
C GLY A 110 -16.04 0.24 -25.85
N ALA A 111 -16.75 1.27 -25.40
CA ALA A 111 -18.13 1.52 -25.80
C ALA A 111 -18.25 1.81 -27.31
N ASN A 112 -17.39 2.66 -27.87
CA ASN A 112 -17.43 3.03 -29.29
C ASN A 112 -17.14 1.84 -30.20
N LEU A 113 -16.09 1.07 -29.89
CA LEU A 113 -15.68 -0.10 -30.68
C LEU A 113 -16.74 -1.21 -30.71
N ASN A 114 -17.45 -1.41 -29.59
CA ASN A 114 -18.42 -2.49 -29.45
C ASN A 114 -19.83 -2.07 -29.84
N PHE A 115 -20.18 -0.80 -29.65
CA PHE A 115 -21.57 -0.33 -29.73
C PHE A 115 -21.77 0.92 -30.60
N GLY A 116 -20.73 1.49 -31.22
CA GLY A 116 -20.85 2.72 -32.02
C GLY A 116 -21.87 2.59 -33.17
N ASP A 117 -21.94 1.42 -33.79
CA ASP A 117 -22.90 1.11 -34.87
C ASP A 117 -24.34 0.96 -34.40
N LEU A 118 -24.57 0.77 -33.10
CA LEU A 118 -25.89 0.50 -32.52
C LEU A 118 -26.76 1.76 -32.41
N LYS A 119 -26.17 2.95 -32.57
CA LYS A 119 -26.84 4.25 -32.43
C LYS A 119 -27.63 4.33 -31.11
N LEU A 120 -26.97 3.95 -30.01
CA LEU A 120 -27.53 4.02 -28.66
C LEU A 120 -27.61 5.48 -28.20
N ASN A 121 -28.53 5.77 -27.28
CA ASN A 121 -28.56 7.06 -26.61
C ASN A 121 -27.46 7.12 -25.55
N ILE A 122 -26.40 7.87 -25.85
CA ILE A 122 -25.22 7.99 -24.98
C ILE A 122 -25.56 8.66 -23.65
N ASP A 123 -26.52 9.58 -23.62
CA ASP A 123 -26.90 10.26 -22.38
C ASP A 123 -27.62 9.30 -21.42
N ASP A 124 -28.37 8.33 -21.95
CA ASP A 124 -28.97 7.25 -21.16
C ASP A 124 -27.90 6.28 -20.65
N VAL A 125 -26.84 5.99 -21.43
CA VAL A 125 -25.69 5.18 -20.97
C VAL A 125 -25.01 5.85 -19.78
N LYS A 126 -24.73 7.16 -19.87
CA LYS A 126 -24.13 7.95 -18.77
C LYS A 126 -25.03 7.97 -17.55
N LYS A 127 -26.34 8.19 -17.74
CA LYS A 127 -27.34 8.17 -16.67
C LYS A 127 -27.27 6.85 -15.91
N HIS A 128 -27.33 5.73 -16.61
CA HIS A 128 -27.28 4.41 -15.98
C HIS A 128 -25.92 4.10 -15.35
N LEU A 129 -24.81 4.51 -15.95
CA LEU A 129 -23.47 4.37 -15.36
C LEU A 129 -23.36 5.07 -14.00
N VAL A 130 -23.79 6.34 -13.90
CA VAL A 130 -23.79 7.07 -12.62
C VAL A 130 -24.77 6.44 -11.65
N THR A 131 -25.92 5.99 -12.15
CA THR A 131 -26.96 5.35 -11.33
C THR A 131 -26.41 4.12 -10.62
N PHE A 132 -25.75 3.23 -11.35
CA PHE A 132 -25.24 2.00 -10.77
C PHE A 132 -23.96 2.20 -9.95
N TYR A 133 -23.13 3.21 -10.25
CA TYR A 133 -22.01 3.59 -9.38
C TYR A 133 -22.52 4.11 -8.02
N LEU A 134 -23.48 5.05 -8.03
CA LEU A 134 -23.99 5.69 -6.81
C LEU A 134 -24.90 4.79 -5.98
N ALA A 135 -25.59 3.84 -6.62
CA ALA A 135 -26.42 2.89 -5.90
C ALA A 135 -25.59 2.01 -4.95
N GLY A 136 -24.31 1.75 -5.25
CA GLY A 136 -23.44 0.92 -4.39
C GLY A 136 -23.94 -0.52 -4.18
N GLU A 137 -25.01 -0.92 -4.88
CA GLU A 137 -25.66 -2.21 -4.74
C GLU A 137 -24.98 -3.24 -5.66
N VAL A 138 -23.76 -3.61 -5.30
CA VAL A 138 -23.04 -4.70 -5.95
C VAL A 138 -23.84 -6.02 -5.87
N ASP A 139 -24.81 -6.16 -4.97
CA ASP A 139 -25.55 -7.42 -4.79
C ASP A 139 -27.06 -7.32 -5.07
N SER A 140 -27.59 -6.24 -5.66
CA SER A 140 -29.03 -6.20 -5.97
C SER A 140 -29.43 -7.17 -7.07
N GLU A 141 -30.59 -7.82 -6.90
CA GLU A 141 -31.15 -8.76 -7.88
C GLU A 141 -31.27 -8.14 -9.27
N GLU A 142 -31.63 -6.85 -9.33
CA GLU A 142 -31.75 -6.13 -10.59
C GLU A 142 -30.40 -5.99 -11.32
N ARG A 143 -29.32 -5.65 -10.59
CA ARG A 143 -27.97 -5.58 -11.18
C ARG A 143 -27.51 -6.94 -11.67
N ILE A 144 -27.68 -7.99 -10.86
CA ILE A 144 -27.30 -9.36 -11.22
C ILE A 144 -28.03 -9.79 -12.50
N GLN A 145 -29.33 -9.50 -12.59
CA GLN A 145 -30.13 -9.80 -13.76
C GLN A 145 -29.69 -9.00 -15.00
N ASN A 146 -29.40 -7.71 -14.86
CA ASN A 146 -28.90 -6.87 -15.94
C ASN A 146 -27.55 -7.37 -16.45
N SER A 147 -26.67 -7.81 -15.55
CA SER A 147 -25.36 -8.39 -15.87
C SER A 147 -25.48 -9.70 -16.64
N GLN A 148 -26.32 -10.62 -16.18
CA GLN A 148 -26.59 -11.87 -16.89
C GLN A 148 -27.18 -11.64 -18.28
N ASN A 149 -28.14 -10.72 -18.38
CA ASN A 149 -28.73 -10.33 -19.66
C ASN A 149 -27.67 -9.70 -20.59
N PHE A 150 -26.72 -8.94 -20.03
CA PHE A 150 -25.67 -8.29 -20.80
C PHE A 150 -24.73 -9.34 -21.40
N GLN A 151 -24.25 -10.26 -20.58
CA GLN A 151 -23.42 -11.38 -21.04
C GLN A 151 -24.16 -12.20 -22.11
N MET A 152 -25.45 -12.47 -21.91
CA MET A 152 -26.28 -13.20 -22.89
C MET A 152 -26.39 -12.43 -24.21
N TYR A 153 -26.73 -11.15 -24.19
CA TYR A 153 -26.81 -10.30 -25.39
C TYR A 153 -25.48 -10.23 -26.14
N MET A 154 -24.39 -10.02 -25.40
CA MET A 154 -23.03 -9.92 -25.96
C MET A 154 -22.64 -11.19 -26.71
N TYR A 155 -22.73 -12.37 -26.06
CA TYR A 155 -22.25 -13.61 -26.64
C TYR A 155 -23.20 -14.25 -27.66
N SER A 156 -24.52 -14.13 -27.45
CA SER A 156 -25.50 -14.81 -28.30
C SER A 156 -25.97 -13.98 -29.49
N MET A 157 -25.92 -12.65 -29.40
CA MET A 157 -26.43 -11.75 -30.45
C MET A 157 -25.35 -10.85 -31.02
N LEU A 158 -24.72 -10.01 -30.19
CA LEU A 158 -23.85 -8.96 -30.71
C LEU A 158 -22.57 -9.50 -31.33
N MET A 159 -21.86 -10.41 -30.64
CA MET A 159 -20.60 -10.97 -31.16
C MET A 159 -20.77 -11.74 -32.47
N PRO A 160 -21.76 -12.67 -32.61
CA PRO A 160 -22.04 -13.31 -33.89
C PRO A 160 -22.45 -12.33 -34.98
N TYR A 161 -23.27 -11.32 -34.65
CA TYR A 161 -23.67 -10.28 -35.60
C TYR A 161 -22.46 -9.50 -36.13
N MET A 162 -21.57 -9.05 -35.23
CA MET A 162 -20.37 -8.30 -35.61
C MET A 162 -19.42 -9.16 -36.46
N GLN A 163 -19.26 -10.45 -36.13
CA GLN A 163 -18.47 -11.36 -36.95
C GLN A 163 -19.06 -11.51 -38.37
N ALA A 164 -20.37 -11.68 -38.49
CA ALA A 164 -21.05 -11.77 -39.77
C ALA A 164 -20.95 -10.47 -40.58
N LYS A 165 -21.11 -9.31 -39.92
CA LYS A 165 -20.94 -7.98 -40.53
C LYS A 165 -19.55 -7.81 -41.12
N TYR A 166 -18.50 -8.09 -40.35
CA TYR A 166 -17.11 -7.97 -40.83
C TYR A 166 -16.79 -8.92 -41.98
N GLN A 167 -17.30 -10.15 -41.94
CA GLN A 167 -17.13 -11.08 -43.04
C GLN A 167 -17.79 -10.55 -44.31
N ARG A 168 -19.01 -9.99 -44.18
CA ARG A 168 -19.74 -9.41 -45.31
C ARG A 168 -19.01 -8.22 -45.92
N GLU A 169 -18.55 -7.27 -45.12
CA GLU A 169 -17.76 -6.12 -45.56
C GLU A 169 -16.49 -6.55 -46.31
N ALA A 170 -15.77 -7.57 -45.81
CA ALA A 170 -14.58 -8.10 -46.47
C ALA A 170 -14.88 -8.77 -47.83
N PHE A 171 -16.04 -9.41 -47.97
CA PHE A 171 -16.47 -9.97 -49.26
C PHE A 171 -16.94 -8.87 -50.23
N GLU A 172 -17.63 -7.85 -49.73
CA GLU A 172 -18.06 -6.67 -50.50
C GLU A 172 -16.84 -5.92 -51.07
N GLU A 173 -15.79 -5.69 -50.29
CA GLU A 173 -14.51 -5.13 -50.74
C GLU A 173 -13.81 -6.02 -51.79
N GLY A 174 -14.00 -7.34 -51.70
CA GLY A 174 -13.52 -8.32 -52.67
C GLY A 174 -14.35 -8.44 -53.95
N GLY A 175 -15.41 -7.63 -54.10
CA GLY A 175 -16.29 -7.63 -55.27
C GLY A 175 -17.30 -8.78 -55.33
N VAL A 176 -17.48 -9.52 -54.24
CA VAL A 176 -18.52 -10.55 -54.12
C VAL A 176 -19.68 -9.94 -53.35
N THR A 177 -20.83 -9.73 -53.98
CA THR A 177 -22.00 -9.10 -53.33
C THR A 177 -23.31 -9.86 -53.60
N GLU A 178 -23.35 -10.71 -54.61
CA GLU A 178 -24.57 -11.37 -55.07
C GLU A 178 -24.92 -12.61 -54.22
N GLY A 179 -26.16 -12.69 -53.72
CA GLY A 179 -26.70 -13.84 -53.00
C GLY A 179 -26.34 -13.94 -51.51
N MET A 180 -25.74 -12.90 -50.92
CA MET A 180 -25.45 -12.91 -49.47
C MET A 180 -26.71 -12.77 -48.62
N PRO A 181 -26.82 -13.52 -47.51
CA PRO A 181 -27.91 -13.35 -46.56
C PRO A 181 -27.90 -11.96 -45.91
N GLU A 182 -29.09 -11.41 -45.66
CA GLU A 182 -29.23 -10.21 -44.83
C GLU A 182 -28.86 -10.51 -43.38
N LEU A 183 -28.27 -9.52 -42.71
CA LEU A 183 -27.97 -9.63 -41.29
C LEU A 183 -29.27 -9.56 -40.48
N PRO A 184 -29.43 -10.36 -39.42
CA PRO A 184 -30.61 -10.31 -38.57
C PRO A 184 -30.69 -8.99 -37.80
N GLU A 185 -31.90 -8.59 -37.41
CA GLU A 185 -32.10 -7.42 -36.55
C GLU A 185 -31.46 -7.65 -35.16
N LEU A 186 -30.67 -6.67 -34.72
CA LEU A 186 -29.99 -6.70 -33.42
C LEU A 186 -30.92 -6.43 -32.22
N PHE A 187 -32.01 -5.70 -32.45
CA PHE A 187 -32.97 -5.34 -31.42
C PHE A 187 -34.27 -6.08 -31.64
N ASN A 188 -34.88 -6.55 -30.55
CA ASN A 188 -36.15 -7.26 -30.57
C ASN A 188 -36.96 -6.96 -29.30
N GLU A 189 -38.08 -7.67 -29.09
CA GLU A 189 -38.93 -7.49 -27.90
C GLU A 189 -38.20 -7.73 -26.57
N GLN A 190 -37.18 -8.60 -26.56
CA GLN A 190 -36.38 -8.91 -25.39
C GLN A 190 -35.21 -7.93 -25.19
N PHE A 191 -34.52 -7.56 -26.27
CA PHE A 191 -33.37 -6.67 -26.27
C PHE A 191 -33.71 -5.39 -27.04
N THR A 192 -34.50 -4.53 -26.41
CA THR A 192 -34.77 -3.18 -26.93
C THR A 192 -33.53 -2.30 -26.77
N LYS A 193 -33.46 -1.21 -27.55
CA LYS A 193 -32.38 -0.21 -27.41
C LYS A 193 -32.27 0.33 -25.99
N GLU A 194 -33.40 0.58 -25.34
CA GLU A 194 -33.47 1.09 -23.98
C GLU A 194 -32.89 0.09 -22.98
N ASN A 195 -33.29 -1.18 -23.06
CA ASN A 195 -32.78 -2.22 -22.17
C ASN A 195 -31.28 -2.47 -22.37
N VAL A 196 -30.81 -2.52 -23.62
CA VAL A 196 -29.39 -2.68 -23.94
C VAL A 196 -28.56 -1.50 -23.40
N THR A 197 -29.08 -0.27 -23.53
CA THR A 197 -28.45 0.92 -22.95
C THR A 197 -28.35 0.84 -21.43
N ARG A 198 -29.44 0.44 -20.76
CA ARG A 198 -29.46 0.23 -19.30
C ARG A 198 -28.45 -0.82 -18.86
N MET A 199 -28.37 -1.93 -19.58
CA MET A 199 -27.43 -3.03 -19.33
C MET A 199 -25.97 -2.56 -19.42
N ILE A 200 -25.61 -1.82 -20.48
CA ILE A 200 -24.24 -1.27 -20.65
C ILE A 200 -23.89 -0.30 -19.52
N GLY A 201 -24.80 0.64 -19.20
CA GLY A 201 -24.59 1.57 -18.10
C GLY A 201 -24.43 0.86 -16.76
N SER A 202 -25.21 -0.20 -16.51
CA SER A 202 -25.12 -1.01 -15.29
C SER A 202 -23.77 -1.70 -15.12
N GLU A 203 -23.27 -2.34 -16.17
CA GLU A 203 -21.99 -3.05 -16.13
C GLU A 203 -20.82 -2.08 -15.88
N TYR A 204 -20.80 -0.95 -16.59
CA TYR A 204 -19.75 0.05 -16.39
C TYR A 204 -19.86 0.74 -15.03
N GLY A 205 -21.06 1.13 -14.59
CA GLY A 205 -21.26 1.71 -13.27
C GLY A 205 -20.79 0.78 -12.14
N ALA A 206 -21.16 -0.51 -12.23
CA ALA A 206 -20.76 -1.51 -11.25
C ALA A 206 -19.25 -1.74 -11.21
N SER A 207 -18.57 -1.71 -12.36
CA SER A 207 -17.11 -1.88 -12.44
C SER A 207 -16.31 -0.77 -11.75
N MET A 208 -16.97 0.34 -11.39
CA MET A 208 -16.32 1.51 -10.81
C MET A 208 -16.58 1.71 -9.32
N ILE A 209 -17.45 0.91 -8.69
CA ILE A 209 -17.90 1.10 -7.30
C ILE A 209 -16.73 1.15 -6.31
N ASP A 210 -15.68 0.36 -6.52
CA ASP A 210 -14.52 0.28 -5.60
C ASP A 210 -13.43 1.34 -5.87
N ILE A 211 -13.68 2.30 -6.76
CA ILE A 211 -12.69 3.31 -7.13
C ILE A 211 -12.82 4.53 -6.23
N ASP A 212 -11.97 4.57 -5.20
CA ASP A 212 -11.76 5.74 -4.34
C ASP A 212 -11.02 6.88 -5.07
N ASN A 213 -11.26 8.12 -4.63
CA ASN A 213 -10.63 9.36 -5.13
C ASN A 213 -10.72 9.50 -6.66
N PHE A 214 -11.95 9.73 -7.12
CA PHE A 214 -12.32 9.75 -8.54
C PHE A 214 -13.07 11.03 -8.88
N ASN A 215 -12.73 11.65 -10.01
CA ASN A 215 -13.36 12.87 -10.52
C ASN A 215 -14.24 12.53 -11.74
N PHE A 216 -15.55 12.55 -11.55
CA PHE A 216 -16.51 12.18 -12.59
C PHE A 216 -16.55 13.19 -13.74
N GLY A 217 -16.25 14.46 -13.48
CA GLY A 217 -16.13 15.49 -14.52
C GLY A 217 -15.09 15.12 -15.56
N TRP A 218 -13.88 14.80 -15.09
CA TRP A 218 -12.78 14.40 -15.97
C TRP A 218 -13.00 13.05 -16.63
N PHE A 219 -13.60 12.10 -15.90
CA PHE A 219 -14.01 10.83 -16.47
C PHE A 219 -14.96 11.01 -17.66
N PHE A 220 -16.04 11.76 -17.50
CA PHE A 220 -17.00 11.93 -18.60
C PHE A 220 -16.44 12.72 -19.77
N LYS A 221 -15.51 13.66 -19.51
CA LYS A 221 -14.75 14.31 -20.59
C LYS A 221 -14.01 13.27 -21.42
N GLY A 222 -13.19 12.43 -20.78
CA GLY A 222 -12.43 11.38 -21.49
C GLY A 222 -13.34 10.37 -22.19
N PHE A 223 -14.43 9.98 -21.54
CA PHE A 223 -15.43 9.07 -22.11
C PHE A 223 -16.07 9.65 -23.37
N ASN A 224 -16.49 10.91 -23.35
CA ASN A 224 -17.09 11.59 -24.50
C ASN A 224 -16.10 11.80 -25.62
N ASP A 225 -14.87 12.23 -25.29
CA ASP A 225 -13.82 12.45 -26.27
C ASP A 225 -13.63 11.16 -27.09
N ALA A 226 -13.56 10.00 -26.44
CA ALA A 226 -13.38 8.68 -27.05
C ALA A 226 -14.58 8.13 -27.87
N LEU A 227 -15.78 8.68 -27.71
CA LEU A 227 -16.97 8.28 -28.49
C LEU A 227 -17.02 8.91 -29.89
N THR A 228 -16.17 9.90 -30.19
CA THR A 228 -16.09 10.49 -31.53
C THR A 228 -15.21 9.62 -32.45
N VAL A 229 -15.61 9.44 -33.72
CA VAL A 229 -14.91 8.52 -34.65
C VAL A 229 -13.48 8.98 -34.95
N GLU A 230 -13.28 10.30 -35.08
CA GLU A 230 -11.96 10.91 -35.31
C GLU A 230 -11.00 10.69 -34.13
N SER A 231 -11.49 10.73 -32.90
CA SER A 231 -10.68 10.45 -31.72
C SER A 231 -10.40 8.96 -31.55
N ALA A 232 -11.35 8.08 -31.88
CA ALA A 232 -11.16 6.65 -31.78
C ALA A 232 -10.08 6.14 -32.74
N GLU A 233 -9.95 6.71 -33.94
CA GLU A 233 -8.84 6.43 -34.86
C GLU A 233 -7.51 7.03 -34.39
N ALA A 234 -7.52 8.26 -33.87
CA ALA A 234 -6.33 8.91 -33.32
C ALA A 234 -5.80 8.20 -32.06
N ILE A 235 -6.69 7.72 -31.19
CA ILE A 235 -6.34 7.01 -29.96
C ILE A 235 -5.99 5.54 -30.23
N ASN A 236 -6.60 4.87 -31.22
CA ASN A 236 -6.21 3.52 -31.66
C ASN A 236 -4.90 3.48 -32.50
N SER A 237 -4.28 4.63 -32.80
CA SER A 237 -2.89 4.61 -33.27
C SER A 237 -2.01 4.03 -32.16
N ASP A 238 -1.01 3.21 -32.52
CA ASP A 238 -0.13 2.51 -31.56
C ASP A 238 0.56 3.48 -30.55
N GLU A 239 0.58 4.78 -30.85
CA GLU A 239 1.11 5.86 -30.01
C GLU A 239 0.07 6.52 -29.09
N GLY A 240 -1.22 6.61 -29.44
CA GLY A 240 -2.23 7.41 -28.72
C GLY A 240 -2.72 6.77 -27.41
N PHE A 241 -3.29 5.57 -27.48
CA PHE A 241 -3.81 4.84 -26.31
C PHE A 241 -2.70 4.38 -25.36
N ASN A 242 -1.61 3.85 -25.93
CA ASN A 242 -0.48 3.37 -25.16
C ASN A 242 0.24 4.51 -24.44
N SER A 243 0.34 5.70 -25.04
CA SER A 243 1.04 6.83 -24.38
C SER A 243 0.26 7.39 -23.19
N ILE A 244 -1.05 7.66 -23.30
CA ILE A 244 -1.82 8.27 -22.20
C ILE A 244 -1.88 7.33 -20.98
N PHE A 245 -2.14 6.04 -21.22
CA PHE A 245 -2.16 5.04 -20.14
C PHE A 245 -0.76 4.81 -19.55
N ALA A 246 0.28 4.69 -20.39
CA ALA A 246 1.65 4.51 -19.91
C ALA A 246 2.19 5.73 -19.16
N ILE A 247 1.89 6.96 -19.61
CA ILE A 247 2.26 8.20 -18.91
C ILE A 247 1.61 8.25 -17.54
N THR A 248 0.30 7.94 -17.46
CA THR A 248 -0.43 7.94 -16.18
C THR A 248 0.13 6.88 -15.21
N LEU A 249 0.46 5.69 -15.70
CA LEU A 249 1.09 4.65 -14.89
C LEU A 249 2.51 5.02 -14.44
N GLN A 250 3.31 5.64 -15.32
CA GLN A 250 4.66 6.08 -14.99
C GLN A 250 4.66 7.18 -13.93
N GLU A 251 3.79 8.19 -14.07
CA GLU A 251 3.64 9.26 -13.08
C GLU A 251 3.21 8.71 -11.71
N LEU A 252 2.23 7.79 -11.69
CA LEU A 252 1.80 7.14 -10.45
C LEU A 252 2.91 6.30 -9.81
N GLN A 253 3.69 5.56 -10.61
CA GLN A 253 4.84 4.79 -10.11
C GLN A 253 5.91 5.72 -9.50
N ALA A 254 6.18 6.86 -10.14
CA ALA A 254 7.14 7.83 -9.62
C ALA A 254 6.70 8.44 -8.28
N GLU A 255 5.40 8.72 -8.12
CA GLU A 255 4.85 9.24 -6.87
C GLU A 255 4.90 8.20 -5.75
N ILE A 256 4.54 6.94 -6.03
CA ILE A 256 4.67 5.83 -5.09
C ILE A 256 6.13 5.66 -4.64
N GLN A 257 7.08 5.73 -5.58
CA GLN A 257 8.51 5.64 -5.25
C GLN A 257 8.95 6.80 -4.35
N LYS A 258 8.51 8.03 -4.63
CA LYS A 258 8.81 9.19 -3.80
C LYS A 258 8.28 9.02 -2.37
N ILE A 259 7.03 8.59 -2.21
CA ILE A 259 6.42 8.33 -0.90
C ILE A 259 7.19 7.23 -0.15
N SER A 260 7.57 6.15 -0.84
CA SER A 260 8.38 5.07 -0.25
C SER A 260 9.73 5.59 0.26
N ILE A 261 10.40 6.46 -0.49
CA ILE A 261 11.67 7.09 -0.07
C ILE A 261 11.46 7.96 1.17
N GLU A 262 10.40 8.78 1.20
CA GLU A 262 10.09 9.64 2.36
C GLU A 262 9.78 8.82 3.62
N ILE A 263 9.03 7.73 3.51
CA ILE A 263 8.76 6.81 4.62
C ILE A 263 10.06 6.23 5.17
N GLN A 264 10.95 5.77 4.28
CA GLN A 264 12.25 5.23 4.69
C GLN A 264 13.13 6.30 5.36
N GLN A 265 13.15 7.53 4.84
CA GLN A 265 13.88 8.65 5.42
C GLN A 265 13.37 9.01 6.81
N LYS A 266 12.05 9.23 6.96
CA LYS A 266 11.43 9.50 8.27
C LYS A 266 11.62 8.35 9.26
N GLY A 267 11.60 7.11 8.77
CA GLY A 267 11.94 5.93 9.56
C GLY A 267 13.36 5.97 10.12
N ARG A 268 14.35 6.29 9.26
CA ARG A 268 15.76 6.46 9.68
C ARG A 268 15.93 7.61 10.67
N GLU A 269 15.37 8.79 10.39
CA GLU A 269 15.44 9.94 11.29
C GLU A 269 14.86 9.65 12.67
N ARG A 270 13.69 8.96 12.72
CA ARG A 270 13.07 8.55 13.98
C ARG A 270 13.98 7.59 14.75
N TYR A 271 14.61 6.65 14.06
CA TYR A 271 15.52 5.69 14.67
C TYR A 271 16.79 6.36 15.21
N GLU A 272 17.42 7.26 14.44
CA GLU A 272 18.58 8.05 14.87
C GLU A 272 18.27 8.92 16.09
N LYS A 273 17.12 9.60 16.10
CA LYS A 273 16.65 10.35 17.28
C LYS A 273 16.49 9.45 18.50
N LYS A 274 15.97 8.24 18.30
CA LYS A 274 15.80 7.26 19.39
C LYS A 274 17.14 6.78 19.93
N ILE A 275 18.10 6.48 19.06
CA ILE A 275 19.48 6.11 19.46
C ILE A 275 20.12 7.22 20.29
N ALA A 276 20.00 8.47 19.86
CA ALA A 276 20.55 9.63 20.57
C ALA A 276 19.85 9.84 21.92
N ALA A 277 18.52 9.74 21.96
CA ALA A 277 17.74 9.82 23.20
C ALA A 277 18.13 8.72 24.19
N ASN A 278 18.23 7.46 23.74
CA ASN A 278 18.60 6.33 24.58
C ASN A 278 19.95 6.54 25.27
N LEU A 279 20.95 7.06 24.55
CA LEU A 279 22.27 7.35 25.11
C LEU A 279 22.19 8.40 26.23
N GLU A 280 21.54 9.53 25.96
CA GLU A 280 21.45 10.64 26.91
C GLU A 280 20.58 10.28 28.13
N GLU A 281 19.46 9.61 27.89
CA GLU A 281 18.58 9.14 28.96
C GLU A 281 19.23 8.06 29.83
N SER A 282 20.03 7.16 29.23
CA SER A 282 20.79 6.16 29.96
C SER A 282 21.85 6.80 30.85
N LYS A 283 22.61 7.79 30.33
CA LYS A 283 23.58 8.55 31.12
C LYS A 283 22.91 9.29 32.28
N ALA A 284 21.79 9.96 32.02
CA ALA A 284 21.06 10.71 33.04
C ALA A 284 20.56 9.79 34.16
N TRP A 285 20.00 8.63 33.81
CA TRP A 285 19.55 7.66 34.81
C TRP A 285 20.70 7.07 35.62
N LEU A 286 21.80 6.66 34.97
CA LEU A 286 22.97 6.18 35.69
C LEU A 286 23.53 7.25 36.65
N ALA A 287 23.56 8.52 36.23
CA ALA A 287 24.00 9.62 37.10
C ALA A 287 23.09 9.85 38.32
N GLU A 288 21.78 9.56 38.21
CA GLU A 288 20.88 9.57 39.37
C GLU A 288 21.08 8.34 40.27
N ILE A 289 21.24 7.15 39.69
CA ILE A 289 21.53 5.92 40.43
C ILE A 289 22.86 6.04 41.20
N GLU A 290 23.89 6.65 40.62
CA GLU A 290 25.20 6.87 41.26
C GLU A 290 25.10 7.66 42.57
N LYS A 291 24.04 8.46 42.75
CA LYS A 291 23.80 9.24 43.98
C LYS A 291 23.05 8.47 45.06
N GLU A 292 22.50 7.29 44.74
CA GLU A 292 21.78 6.47 45.71
C GLU A 292 22.72 5.91 46.78
N GLU A 293 22.21 5.77 48.01
CA GLU A 293 22.97 5.19 49.11
C GLU A 293 23.37 3.74 48.82
N GLY A 294 24.63 3.40 49.12
CA GLY A 294 25.18 2.06 48.95
C GLY A 294 25.56 1.70 47.51
N VAL A 295 25.32 2.58 46.52
CA VAL A 295 25.81 2.40 45.15
C VAL A 295 27.29 2.79 45.07
N GLN A 296 28.07 1.95 44.41
CA GLN A 296 29.48 2.15 44.13
C GLN A 296 29.71 2.20 42.62
N LYS A 297 30.79 2.86 42.20
CA LYS A 297 31.18 2.99 40.80
C LYS A 297 32.59 2.46 40.59
N SER A 298 32.76 1.61 39.58
CA SER A 298 34.06 1.10 39.17
C SER A 298 34.77 2.05 38.20
N GLU A 299 36.03 1.75 37.88
CA GLU A 299 36.83 2.50 36.91
C GLU A 299 36.27 2.42 35.48
N SER A 300 35.57 1.32 35.12
CA SER A 300 34.94 1.16 33.81
C SER A 300 33.62 1.93 33.68
N GLY A 301 33.12 2.49 34.79
CA GLY A 301 31.83 3.17 34.87
C GLY A 301 30.66 2.25 35.25
N LEU A 302 30.91 0.97 35.55
CA LEU A 302 29.89 0.08 36.10
C LEU A 302 29.43 0.60 37.47
N LEU A 303 28.12 0.73 37.64
CA LEU A 303 27.52 1.00 38.95
C LEU A 303 27.03 -0.29 39.56
N TYR A 304 27.23 -0.47 40.86
CA TYR A 304 26.81 -1.69 41.53
C TYR A 304 26.47 -1.46 43.00
N ARG A 305 25.65 -2.36 43.55
CA ARG A 305 25.34 -2.42 44.98
C ARG A 305 25.34 -3.87 45.42
N VAL A 306 26.22 -4.20 46.36
CA VAL A 306 26.29 -5.53 46.97
C VAL A 306 25.22 -5.62 48.05
N GLU A 307 24.18 -6.42 47.79
CA GLU A 307 23.09 -6.66 48.73
C GLU A 307 23.48 -7.74 49.75
N ARG A 308 24.23 -8.75 49.31
CA ARG A 308 24.78 -9.81 50.14
C ARG A 308 26.14 -10.24 49.58
N LYS A 309 27.19 -10.24 50.41
CA LYS A 309 28.55 -10.55 49.93
C LYS A 309 28.73 -12.04 49.57
N GLY A 310 28.08 -12.93 50.31
CA GLY A 310 28.39 -14.37 50.27
C GLY A 310 29.68 -14.71 51.03
N ASP A 311 29.91 -15.99 51.27
CA ASP A 311 31.04 -16.52 52.05
C ASP A 311 31.75 -17.71 51.40
N GLY A 312 31.26 -18.19 50.25
CA GLY A 312 31.89 -19.28 49.48
C GLY A 312 32.98 -18.80 48.51
N ALA A 313 33.21 -19.58 47.44
CA ALA A 313 34.22 -19.25 46.43
C ALA A 313 33.87 -17.94 45.69
N TYR A 314 34.86 -17.21 45.21
CA TYR A 314 34.64 -16.00 44.41
C TYR A 314 35.26 -16.17 43.02
N PRO A 315 34.62 -15.66 41.95
CA PRO A 315 35.18 -15.78 40.61
C PRO A 315 36.44 -14.93 40.47
N THR A 316 37.48 -15.50 39.86
CA THR A 316 38.80 -14.85 39.67
C THR A 316 39.15 -14.77 38.20
N ALA A 317 38.99 -15.88 37.49
CA ALA A 317 39.32 -15.96 36.08
C ALA A 317 38.11 -15.54 35.24
N ASP A 318 38.37 -14.98 34.06
CA ASP A 318 37.29 -14.57 33.16
C ASP A 318 36.57 -15.77 32.55
N ASP A 319 37.14 -16.97 32.59
CA ASP A 319 36.55 -18.21 32.10
C ASP A 319 35.95 -19.09 33.22
N ASP A 320 35.96 -18.63 34.48
CA ASP A 320 35.22 -19.27 35.55
C ASP A 320 33.72 -19.37 35.17
N VAL A 321 33.09 -20.50 35.50
CA VAL A 321 31.65 -20.73 35.27
C VAL A 321 30.87 -20.37 36.52
N VAL A 322 29.84 -19.54 36.37
CA VAL A 322 28.96 -19.12 37.45
C VAL A 322 27.55 -19.66 37.25
N GLU A 323 26.95 -20.17 38.32
CA GLU A 323 25.54 -20.56 38.36
C GLU A 323 24.74 -19.45 39.08
N VAL A 324 23.75 -18.88 38.39
CA VAL A 324 23.03 -17.69 38.88
C VAL A 324 21.52 -17.77 38.70
N HIS A 325 20.82 -16.98 39.50
CA HIS A 325 19.55 -16.38 39.08
C HIS A 325 19.73 -14.91 38.76
N TYR A 326 19.00 -14.41 37.77
CA TYR A 326 19.03 -13.00 37.41
C TYR A 326 17.69 -12.49 36.89
N LYS A 327 17.53 -11.17 37.01
CA LYS A 327 16.48 -10.40 36.34
C LYS A 327 17.11 -9.19 35.65
N GLY A 328 16.96 -9.12 34.33
CA GLY A 328 17.41 -8.00 33.50
C GLY A 328 16.25 -7.07 33.16
N THR A 329 16.39 -5.79 33.47
CA THR A 329 15.41 -4.74 33.13
C THR A 329 16.07 -3.57 32.43
N ILE A 330 15.37 -2.94 31.49
CA ILE A 330 15.78 -1.65 30.94
C ILE A 330 15.44 -0.52 31.93
N ARG A 331 15.92 0.68 31.64
CA ARG A 331 15.73 1.90 32.45
C ARG A 331 14.28 2.21 32.84
N THR A 332 13.31 1.81 32.02
CA THR A 332 11.86 1.99 32.28
C THR A 332 11.30 0.97 33.28
N GLY A 333 12.10 -0.02 33.69
CA GLY A 333 11.71 -1.11 34.58
C GLY A 333 11.12 -2.32 33.87
N GLU A 334 10.91 -2.25 32.56
CA GLU A 334 10.45 -3.38 31.75
C GLU A 334 11.53 -4.48 31.71
N ALA A 335 11.12 -5.72 31.97
CA ALA A 335 12.02 -6.87 31.96
C ALA A 335 12.25 -7.34 30.52
N PHE A 336 13.51 -7.57 30.16
CA PHE A 336 13.88 -8.16 28.86
C PHE A 336 14.30 -9.62 28.96
N ASP A 337 14.72 -10.06 30.14
CA ASP A 337 15.10 -11.44 30.42
C ASP A 337 15.08 -11.71 31.94
N SER A 338 14.73 -12.92 32.32
CA SER A 338 14.62 -13.34 33.71
C SER A 338 14.77 -14.86 33.81
N SER A 339 15.71 -15.34 34.62
CA SER A 339 15.79 -16.77 34.93
C SER A 339 14.66 -17.21 35.87
N TYR A 340 14.14 -16.29 36.70
CA TYR A 340 13.06 -16.60 37.64
C TYR A 340 11.76 -16.99 36.93
N GLU A 341 11.54 -16.53 35.69
CA GLU A 341 10.39 -16.93 34.89
C GLU A 341 10.48 -18.37 34.40
N ARG A 342 11.68 -18.97 34.44
CA ARG A 342 11.97 -20.34 34.02
C ARG A 342 12.09 -21.31 35.19
N ASP A 343 12.00 -20.85 36.44
CA ASP A 343 12.17 -21.64 37.67
C ASP A 343 13.47 -22.49 37.74
N GLU A 344 14.49 -22.14 36.95
CA GLU A 344 15.76 -22.85 36.85
C GLU A 344 16.94 -21.87 36.94
N THR A 345 17.99 -22.27 37.67
CA THR A 345 19.28 -21.56 37.64
C THR A 345 19.94 -21.75 36.28
N ILE A 346 20.81 -20.81 35.91
CA ILE A 346 21.53 -20.88 34.64
C ILE A 346 23.02 -20.73 34.87
N GLU A 347 23.80 -21.51 34.10
CA GLU A 347 25.25 -21.47 34.13
C GLU A 347 25.79 -20.65 32.96
N PHE A 348 26.72 -19.74 33.27
CA PHE A 348 27.43 -18.96 32.28
C PHE A 348 28.94 -18.96 32.55
N PRO A 349 29.79 -19.20 31.53
CA PRO A 349 31.19 -18.83 31.63
C PRO A 349 31.31 -17.30 31.54
N LEU A 350 32.07 -16.70 32.46
CA LEU A 350 32.15 -15.23 32.61
C LEU A 350 32.71 -14.50 31.36
N ASN A 351 33.37 -15.20 30.44
CA ASN A 351 33.94 -14.68 29.21
C ASN A 351 32.95 -14.69 28.04
N ARG A 352 31.75 -15.25 28.22
CA ARG A 352 30.68 -15.28 27.19
C ARG A 352 29.48 -14.40 27.55
N VAL A 353 29.57 -13.63 28.61
CA VAL A 353 28.55 -12.65 29.01
C VAL A 353 29.03 -11.22 28.71
N ILE A 354 28.12 -10.25 28.84
CA ILE A 354 28.46 -8.83 28.66
C ILE A 354 29.54 -8.39 29.66
N LYS A 355 30.38 -7.44 29.28
CA LYS A 355 31.54 -7.00 30.09
C LYS A 355 31.16 -6.58 31.52
N GLY A 356 30.01 -5.92 31.67
CA GLY A 356 29.51 -5.51 32.99
C GLY A 356 29.21 -6.69 33.91
N TRP A 357 28.84 -7.86 33.38
CA TRP A 357 28.68 -9.08 34.17
C TRP A 357 30.04 -9.70 34.55
N THR A 358 30.96 -9.83 33.58
CA THR A 358 32.31 -10.34 33.80
C THR A 358 33.03 -9.57 34.92
N GLU A 359 32.86 -8.25 34.93
CA GLU A 359 33.38 -7.38 35.99
C GLU A 359 32.56 -7.46 37.28
N GLY A 360 31.24 -7.27 37.18
CA GLY A 360 30.37 -7.08 38.34
C GLY A 360 30.29 -8.30 39.26
N LEU A 361 30.31 -9.50 38.71
CA LEU A 361 30.20 -10.72 39.52
C LEU A 361 31.44 -11.01 40.37
N LYS A 362 32.58 -10.38 40.07
CA LYS A 362 33.79 -10.45 40.90
C LYS A 362 33.68 -9.66 42.21
N TYR A 363 32.62 -8.86 42.38
CA TYR A 363 32.35 -8.14 43.63
C TYR A 363 31.60 -8.94 44.69
N ILE A 364 31.15 -10.16 44.39
CA ILE A 364 30.50 -11.06 45.35
C ILE A 364 31.11 -12.46 45.30
N ASN A 365 30.82 -13.24 46.34
CA ASN A 365 31.19 -14.65 46.47
C ASN A 365 29.94 -15.51 46.25
N GLU A 366 30.12 -16.83 46.14
CA GLU A 366 29.03 -17.81 46.21
C GLU A 366 28.11 -17.53 47.41
N GLY A 367 26.81 -17.66 47.18
CA GLY A 367 25.76 -17.24 48.10
C GLY A 367 25.50 -15.73 48.08
N GLY A 368 26.22 -14.94 47.29
CA GLY A 368 26.07 -13.49 47.21
C GLY A 368 24.89 -13.02 46.35
N LYS A 369 24.50 -11.76 46.54
CA LYS A 369 23.50 -11.06 45.74
C LYS A 369 23.97 -9.64 45.44
N ILE A 370 23.86 -9.23 44.19
CA ILE A 370 24.32 -7.92 43.70
C ILE A 370 23.33 -7.33 42.71
N THR A 371 23.18 -6.00 42.76
CA THR A 371 22.52 -5.23 41.70
C THR A 371 23.59 -4.53 40.87
N LEU A 372 23.50 -4.63 39.55
CA LEU A 372 24.39 -4.01 38.58
C LEU A 372 23.57 -3.03 37.72
N TRP A 373 24.08 -1.82 37.52
CA TRP A 373 23.60 -0.90 36.48
C TRP A 373 24.73 -0.67 35.49
N ILE A 374 24.52 -1.16 34.28
CA ILE A 374 25.54 -1.39 33.28
C ILE A 374 25.36 -0.35 32.16
N PRO A 375 26.32 0.57 31.97
CA PRO A 375 26.38 1.44 30.79
C PRO A 375 26.36 0.63 29.49
N SER A 376 25.83 1.22 28.42
CA SER A 376 25.67 0.53 27.14
C SER A 376 26.99 -0.03 26.58
N GLU A 377 28.11 0.63 26.85
CA GLU A 377 29.47 0.30 26.45
C GLU A 377 29.99 -0.98 27.11
N LEU A 378 29.45 -1.32 28.29
CA LEU A 378 29.70 -2.56 29.02
C LEU A 378 28.62 -3.62 28.79
N ALA A 379 27.60 -3.29 27.97
CA ALA A 379 26.49 -4.15 27.57
C ALA A 379 26.50 -4.38 26.04
N TYR A 380 25.45 -3.96 25.34
CA TYR A 380 25.25 -4.24 23.89
C TYR A 380 25.58 -3.05 22.97
N ASN A 381 25.84 -1.86 23.51
CA ASN A 381 26.19 -0.66 22.73
C ASN A 381 25.22 -0.45 21.54
N MET A 382 25.73 -0.31 20.32
CA MET A 382 24.95 -0.14 19.10
C MET A 382 24.31 -1.42 18.55
N ASN A 383 24.61 -2.59 19.13
CA ASN A 383 24.27 -3.91 18.59
C ASN A 383 23.42 -4.72 19.59
N PRO A 384 22.20 -4.29 19.91
CA PRO A 384 21.31 -5.04 20.79
C PRO A 384 20.93 -6.41 20.19
N PRO A 385 20.53 -7.39 21.03
CA PRO A 385 20.01 -8.66 20.55
C PRO A 385 18.75 -8.47 19.69
N MET A 386 18.71 -9.11 18.53
CA MET A 386 17.54 -9.05 17.64
C MET A 386 16.29 -9.54 18.35
N GLY A 387 15.18 -8.81 18.19
CA GLY A 387 13.88 -9.18 18.77
C GLY A 387 13.76 -8.91 20.27
N SER A 388 14.79 -8.37 20.93
CA SER A 388 14.68 -7.92 22.32
C SER A 388 14.12 -6.49 22.41
N ILE A 389 13.62 -6.12 23.58
CA ILE A 389 13.24 -4.74 23.90
C ILE A 389 14.45 -3.81 24.11
N ILE A 390 15.66 -4.38 24.13
CA ILE A 390 16.89 -3.61 24.29
C ILE A 390 17.17 -2.90 22.97
N GLU A 391 17.39 -1.60 23.04
CA GLU A 391 17.70 -0.77 21.89
C GLU A 391 19.14 -0.27 21.96
N PRO A 392 19.68 0.28 20.85
CA PRO A 392 21.02 0.82 20.85
C PRO A 392 21.22 1.87 21.95
N ASN A 393 22.39 1.84 22.58
CA ASN A 393 22.83 2.74 23.63
C ASN A 393 21.98 2.72 24.92
N MET A 394 21.15 1.70 25.13
CA MET A 394 20.45 1.52 26.41
C MET A 394 21.40 0.98 27.50
N ALA A 395 21.36 1.62 28.66
CA ALA A 395 21.89 1.04 29.90
C ALA A 395 20.92 0.01 30.47
N LEU A 396 21.46 -0.98 31.16
CA LEU A 396 20.72 -2.13 31.69
C LEU A 396 20.84 -2.19 33.21
N LYS A 397 19.79 -2.67 33.89
CA LYS A 397 19.85 -3.08 35.29
C LYS A 397 19.76 -4.60 35.37
N PHE A 398 20.62 -5.19 36.17
CA PHE A 398 20.55 -6.61 36.54
C PHE A 398 20.50 -6.76 38.04
N GLU A 399 19.60 -7.60 38.53
CA GLU A 399 19.65 -8.15 39.88
C GLU A 399 20.12 -9.59 39.76
N VAL A 400 21.24 -9.94 40.39
CA VAL A 400 21.88 -11.26 40.25
C VAL A 400 22.11 -11.89 41.62
N GLU A 401 21.77 -13.16 41.75
CA GLU A 401 22.08 -14.02 42.88
C GLU A 401 23.02 -15.14 42.42
N LEU A 402 24.18 -15.24 43.05
CA LEU A 402 25.25 -16.18 42.68
C LEU A 402 25.18 -17.42 43.59
N PHE A 403 24.90 -18.57 43.01
CA PHE A 403 24.77 -19.83 43.75
C PHE A 403 26.07 -20.61 43.79
N LYS A 404 26.79 -20.69 42.67
CA LYS A 404 27.99 -21.53 42.53
C LYS A 404 29.01 -20.91 41.58
N VAL A 405 30.29 -21.15 41.85
CA VAL A 405 31.45 -20.79 41.05
C VAL A 405 32.27 -22.04 40.80
N THR A 406 32.33 -22.48 39.55
CA THR A 406 33.21 -23.57 39.12
C THR A 406 34.45 -22.96 38.49
N LYS A 407 35.61 -23.24 39.08
CA LYS A 407 36.90 -22.74 38.57
C LYS A 407 37.22 -23.37 37.23
N ALA A 408 37.66 -22.56 36.28
CA ALA A 408 38.22 -23.07 35.04
C ALA A 408 39.42 -23.96 35.38
N GLU A 409 39.43 -25.21 34.88
CA GLU A 409 40.60 -26.07 35.04
C GLU A 409 41.76 -25.42 34.28
N ALA A 410 42.78 -24.98 35.01
CA ALA A 410 44.06 -24.64 34.39
C ALA A 410 44.52 -25.87 33.61
N GLU A 411 44.70 -25.73 32.29
CA GLU A 411 45.24 -26.78 31.43
C GLU A 411 46.47 -27.41 32.10
N ALA A 412 46.27 -28.59 32.67
CA ALA A 412 47.31 -29.33 33.35
C ALA A 412 48.25 -29.91 32.30
N GLU A 413 49.49 -29.43 32.32
CA GLU A 413 50.71 -30.07 31.85
C GLU A 413 50.57 -31.59 31.66
N THR A 414 50.46 -32.04 30.41
CA THR A 414 50.77 -33.43 29.99
C THR A 414 51.40 -33.41 28.59
N GLU A 415 52.51 -32.70 28.44
CA GLU A 415 53.40 -32.85 27.26
C GLU A 415 54.86 -33.13 27.67
N ALA A 416 55.09 -33.61 28.89
CA ALA A 416 56.42 -33.87 29.42
C ALA A 416 56.61 -35.28 30.02
N GLU A 417 56.13 -36.35 29.37
CA GLU A 417 56.65 -37.71 29.68
C GLU A 417 56.39 -38.80 28.62
N GLN A 418 56.47 -38.51 27.30
CA GLN A 418 56.50 -39.57 26.28
C GLN A 418 57.36 -39.21 25.06
N THR A 419 58.67 -39.02 25.24
CA THR A 419 59.68 -39.23 24.17
C THR A 419 61.06 -39.52 24.77
N THR A 420 61.12 -40.53 25.64
CA THR A 420 62.36 -41.29 25.89
C THR A 420 62.01 -42.77 25.89
N GLU A 421 62.09 -43.38 24.71
CA GLU A 421 62.74 -44.68 24.46
C GLU A 421 62.88 -44.95 22.97
#